data_AF-A0A081C8B6-F1
#
_entry.id   AF-A0A081C8B6-F1
#
_cell.length_a   1.000
_cell.length_b   1.000
_cell.length_c   1.000
_cell.angle_alpha   90.00
_cell.angle_beta   90.00
_cell.angle_gamma   90.00
#
_symmetry.space_group_name_H-M   'P 1'
#
loop_
_entity.id
_entity.type
_entity.pdbx_description
1 polymer ?
#
loop_
_entity_poly.entity_id
_entity_poly.type
_entity_poly.pdbx_seq_one_letter_code
_entity_poly.pdbx_strand_id
1 'polypeptide(L)' 'MLTQQQLYRKVELLDLRQRETVSEFIDFLLSKRALPVPDSKTLLLRTSMWNEENIKRIEDVQKLKGQNSA' A
#
# COMPACT_ATOMS: atom_id res chain seq x y z
N MET A 1 -7.10 5.25 28.03
CA MET A 1 -7.51 4.65 26.75
C MET A 1 -9.00 4.40 26.79
N LEU A 2 -9.72 4.67 25.69
CA LEU A 2 -11.14 4.33 25.59
C LEU A 2 -11.26 2.82 25.34
N THR A 3 -12.10 2.13 26.12
CA THR A 3 -12.37 0.71 25.85
C THR A 3 -13.33 0.57 24.67
N GLN A 4 -13.28 -0.57 23.98
CA GLN A 4 -14.18 -0.84 22.85
C GLN A 4 -15.66 -0.75 23.26
N GLN A 5 -16.00 -1.18 24.47
CA GLN A 5 -17.35 -1.06 25.03
C GLN A 5 -17.80 0.40 25.22
N GLN A 6 -16.88 1.28 25.65
CA GLN A 6 -17.16 2.72 25.77
C GLN A 6 -17.35 3.39 24.41
N LEU A 7 -16.67 2.89 23.37
CA LEU A 7 -16.82 3.39 22.01
C LEU A 7 -18.20 3.08 21.45
N TYR A 8 -18.67 1.84 21.57
CA TYR A 8 -20.00 1.44 21.09
C TYR A 8 -21.12 2.25 21.74
N ARG A 9 -21.07 2.41 23.07
CA ARG A 9 -22.06 3.24 23.79
C ARG A 9 -22.08 4.68 23.30
N LYS A 10 -20.94 5.25 22.93
CA LYS A 10 -20.86 6.62 22.40
C LYS A 10 -21.44 6.74 21.00
N VAL A 11 -21.25 5.72 20.15
CA VAL A 11 -21.82 5.69 18.78
C VAL A 11 -23.34 5.56 18.82
N GLU A 12 -23.87 4.79 19.78
CA GLU A 12 -25.32 4.65 19.96
C GLU A 12 -26.02 5.99 20.28
N LEU A 13 -25.33 6.87 21.01
CA LEU A 13 -25.84 8.20 21.39
C LEU A 13 -25.79 9.24 20.25
N LEU A 14 -25.17 8.93 19.12
CA LEU A 14 -25.09 9.85 17.98
C LEU A 14 -26.39 9.85 17.19
N ASP A 15 -26.83 11.05 16.81
CA ASP A 15 -27.92 11.22 15.85
C ASP A 15 -27.51 10.82 14.41
N LEU A 16 -28.48 10.76 13.50
CA LEU A 16 -28.25 10.30 12.13
C LEU A 16 -27.20 11.15 11.40
N ARG A 17 -27.25 12.49 11.53
CA ARG A 17 -26.29 13.39 10.88
C ARG A 17 -24.89 13.26 11.44
N GLN A 18 -24.78 13.09 12.75
CA GLN A 18 -23.50 12.88 13.43
C GLN A 18 -22.87 11.56 13.01
N ARG A 19 -23.66 10.50 12.84
CA ARG A 19 -23.15 9.21 12.32
C ARG A 19 -22.65 9.33 10.89
N GLU A 20 -23.38 10.02 10.03
CA GLU A 20 -22.97 10.32 8.65
C GLU A 20 -21.64 11.09 8.63
N THR A 21 -21.53 12.15 9.44
CA THR A 21 -20.31 12.97 9.56
C THR A 21 -19.10 12.14 10.02
N VAL A 22 -19.30 11.26 11.01
CA VAL A 22 -18.24 10.36 11.50
C VAL A 22 -17.83 9.36 10.43
N SER A 23 -18.78 8.81 9.67
CA SER A 23 -18.50 7.90 8.56
C SER A 23 -17.67 8.58 7.48
N GLU A 24 -18.10 9.76 7.01
CA GLU A 24 -17.38 10.54 6.00
C GLU A 24 -15.96 10.88 6.45
N PHE A 25 -15.79 11.20 7.74
CA PHE A 25 -14.48 11.48 8.30
C PHE A 25 -13.57 10.24 8.33
N ILE A 26 -14.11 9.07 8.68
CA ILE A 26 -13.36 7.80 8.64
C ILE A 26 -12.97 7.47 7.20
N ASP A 27 -13.90 7.60 6.25
CA ASP A 27 -13.64 7.36 4.83
C ASP A 27 -12.58 8.33 4.27
N PHE A 28 -12.62 9.60 4.70
CA PHE A 28 -11.57 10.56 4.40
C PHE A 28 -10.19 10.12 4.92
N LEU A 29 -10.11 9.65 6.17
CA LEU A 29 -8.85 9.16 6.74
C LEU A 29 -8.33 7.90 6.04
N LEU A 30 -9.23 7.00 5.62
CA LEU A 30 -8.86 5.77 4.91
C LEU A 30 -8.46 6.04 3.46
N SER A 31 -9.13 6.97 2.77
CA SER A 31 -8.78 7.37 1.40
C SER A 31 -7.40 8.02 1.32
N LYS A 32 -6.98 8.77 2.35
CA LYS A 32 -5.62 9.33 2.46
C LYS A 32 -4.53 8.27 2.69
N ARG A 33 -4.89 7.07 3.19
CA ARG A 33 -3.95 5.95 3.41
C ARG A 33 -3.75 5.09 2.17
N ALA A 34 -4.60 5.20 1.15
CA ALA A 34 -4.34 4.60 -0.15
C ALA A 34 -3.29 5.45 -0.90
N LEU A 35 -2.04 5.43 -0.43
CA LEU A 35 -0.95 5.66 -1.36
C LEU A 35 -1.08 4.53 -2.40
N PRO A 36 -1.27 4.84 -3.71
CA PRO A 36 -1.05 3.82 -4.70
C PRO A 36 0.36 3.33 -4.39
N VAL A 37 0.52 2.05 -4.04
CA VAL A 37 1.85 1.46 -3.94
C VAL A 37 2.46 1.76 -5.30
N PRO A 38 3.41 2.71 -5.43
CA PRO A 38 4.05 2.89 -6.70
C PRO A 38 4.70 1.54 -6.91
N ASP A 39 4.32 0.86 -8.00
CA ASP A 39 4.94 -0.39 -8.37
C ASP A 39 6.44 -0.11 -8.36
N SER A 40 7.11 -0.57 -7.30
CA SER A 40 8.46 -0.14 -6.96
C SER A 40 9.40 -0.54 -8.09
N LYS A 41 9.03 -1.61 -8.80
CA LYS A 41 9.55 -2.02 -10.08
C LYS A 41 9.44 -0.91 -11.13
N THR A 42 8.25 -0.37 -11.38
CA THR A 42 8.05 0.73 -12.34
C THR A 42 8.79 2.02 -11.95
N LEU A 43 8.86 2.36 -10.66
CA LEU A 43 9.62 3.52 -10.18
C LEU A 43 11.14 3.31 -10.33
N LEU A 44 11.65 2.11 -10.01
CA LEU A 44 13.04 1.72 -10.22
C LEU A 44 13.38 1.69 -11.71
N LEU A 45 12.51 1.15 -12.56
CA LEU A 45 12.66 1.15 -14.03
C LEU A 45 12.73 2.56 -14.61
N ARG A 46 11.94 3.51 -14.08
CA ARG A 46 11.94 4.90 -14.55
C ARG A 46 13.13 5.70 -14.06
N THR A 47 13.62 5.43 -12.84
CA THR A 47 14.74 6.18 -12.23
C THR A 47 16.11 5.60 -12.55
N SER A 48 16.15 4.33 -12.95
CA SER A 48 17.35 3.63 -13.37
C SER A 48 17.52 3.80 -14.90
N MET A 49 18.72 4.13 -15.40
CA MET A 49 19.04 4.15 -16.85
C MET A 49 18.98 2.76 -17.51
N TRP A 50 18.32 1.81 -16.88
CA TRP A 50 18.30 0.41 -17.23
C TRP A 50 16.99 0.16 -17.95
N ASN A 51 17.09 -0.05 -19.27
CA ASN A 51 15.96 -0.47 -20.08
C ASN A 51 15.68 -1.97 -19.85
N GLU A 52 14.55 -2.45 -20.38
CA GLU A 52 14.11 -3.86 -20.28
C GLU A 52 15.18 -4.85 -20.75
N GLU A 53 16.00 -4.44 -21.73
CA GLU A 53 17.09 -5.24 -22.27
C GLU A 53 18.22 -5.45 -21.25
N ASN A 54 18.59 -4.42 -20.51
CA ASN A 54 19.63 -4.51 -19.49
C ASN A 54 19.22 -5.44 -18.34
N ILE A 55 17.92 -5.49 -18.02
CA ILE A 55 17.38 -6.37 -16.96
C ILE A 55 17.40 -7.83 -17.40
N LYS A 56 16.95 -8.12 -18.62
CA LYS A 56 17.04 -9.48 -19.18
C LYS A 56 18.47 -10.02 -19.16
N ARG A 57 19.45 -9.19 -19.53
CA ARG A 57 20.86 -9.56 -19.48
C ARG A 57 21.33 -9.91 -18.06
N ILE A 58 20.88 -9.18 -17.04
CA ILE A 58 21.21 -9.50 -15.64
C ILE A 58 20.55 -10.82 -15.21
N GLU A 59 19.26 -11.01 -15.53
CA GLU A 59 18.53 -12.23 -15.18
C GLU A 59 19.17 -13.48 -15.81
N ASP A 60 19.61 -13.37 -17.06
CA ASP A 60 20.27 -14.48 -17.77
C ASP A 60 21.62 -14.82 -17.15
N VAL A 61 22.40 -13.82 -16.73
CA VAL A 61 23.67 -14.03 -16.02
C VAL A 61 23.46 -14.66 -14.64
N GLN A 62 22.41 -14.28 -13.91
CA GLN A 62 22.08 -14.90 -12.62
C GLN A 62 21.67 -16.37 -12.76
N LYS A 63 20.88 -16.71 -13.79
CA LYS A 63 20.49 -18.11 -14.08
C LYS A 63 21.71 -18.98 -14.42
N LEU A 64 22.65 -18.45 -15.20
CA LEU A 64 23.90 -19.16 -15.52
C LEU A 64 24.78 -19.39 -14.28
N LYS A 65 24.82 -18.43 -13.35
CA LYS A 65 25.61 -18.57 -12.11
C LYS A 65 25.04 -19.62 -11.16
N GLY A 66 23.71 -19.81 -11.15
CA GLY A 66 23.04 -20.88 -10.39
C GLY A 66 23.26 -22.29 -10.97
N GLN A 67 23.55 -22.40 -12.27
CA GLN A 67 23.84 -23.69 -12.92
C GLN A 67 25.30 -24.12 -12.79
N ASN A 68 26.25 -23.17 -12.70
CA ASN A 68 27.68 -23.47 -12.54
C ASN A 68 28.14 -23.63 -11.08
N SER A 69 27.21 -23.62 -10.12
CA SER A 69 27.49 -23.84 -8.69
C SER A 69 26.89 -25.15 -8.15
N ALA A 70 26.51 -26.07 -9.05
CA ALA A 70 26.00 -27.41 -8.73
C ALA A 70 26.97 -28.48 -9.21
#